data_AF-W9R3H6-F1
#
_entry.id   AF-W9R3H6-F1
#
_cell.length_a   1.000
_cell.length_b   1.000
_cell.length_c   1.000
_cell.angle_alpha   90.00
_cell.angle_beta   90.00
_cell.angle_gamma   90.00
#
_symmetry.space_group_name_H-M   'P 1'
#
loop_
_entity.id
_entity.type
_entity.pdbx_description
1 polymer ?
#
loop_
_entity_poly.entity_id
_entity_poly.type
_entity_poly.pdbx_seq_one_letter_code
_entity_poly.pdbx_strand_id
1 'polypeptide(L)'
;MWKSIQVAKANVTSHPRAWIAVGIGVTGIVVLAETRRRRRRRNAEPVKKEDFGAFVERFEILPFPQPPPPAARLSLAGLTFAVSDAFEVREYLTGFGNRDWKRTHEPAEKTALVVTALLKKGAKCVGRTVMDELAFGITGENVHYGTPINPQIPSCIPGGSSSGSAVAVAAGLVDFALGTDTTGCVRIPASFCGVIGFRPSHGAVSTIGVLPNSQSLDAVGFFAHDPSVLHRVGHVLLQLNSVEPKRTRRIIFADDLFQISKLPTQRTVHILSKVIEGLSGYQAPKHMNFGKYIGSNVPSLKEFRDTSTNLQKGTFSLKALSSAMLLLQRKGVLKGLLKPFQRVWSDKDEITLLKGLNEYIAKIDAQLSNKWLSDKLRRLKQKYELRGRTTIRRAKRKNHNLTMRHDWKIFKLSKKFGAAAMTATMTKT
;
A
#
# COMPACT_ATOMS: atom_id res chain seq x y z
N MET A 1 29.79 16.17 63.39
CA MET A 1 31.17 16.40 63.86
C MET A 1 32.12 15.48 63.06
N TRP A 2 32.25 15.74 61.76
CA TRP A 2 33.51 16.09 61.06
C TRP A 2 34.73 15.23 61.43
N LYS A 3 35.18 14.40 60.47
CA LYS A 3 36.60 14.29 60.15
C LYS A 3 36.79 14.12 58.64
N SER A 4 37.51 15.08 58.09
CA SER A 4 37.84 15.33 56.70
C SER A 4 38.71 14.22 56.11
N ILE A 5 38.42 13.77 54.90
CA ILE A 5 39.36 12.98 54.09
C ILE A 5 39.83 13.87 52.95
N GLN A 6 41.14 14.16 52.97
CA GLN A 6 41.84 14.85 51.90
C GLN A 6 41.99 13.94 50.68
N VAL A 7 41.78 14.48 49.49
CA VAL A 7 42.15 13.84 48.22
C VAL A 7 43.41 14.51 47.70
N ALA A 8 44.53 13.79 47.78
CA ALA A 8 45.78 14.18 47.15
C ALA A 8 45.65 14.17 45.62
N LYS A 9 46.13 15.23 44.96
CA LYS A 9 46.28 15.28 43.50
C LYS A 9 47.52 14.46 43.10
N ALA A 10 47.30 13.32 42.46
CA ALA A 10 48.33 12.63 41.68
C ALA A 10 48.05 12.85 40.18
N ASN A 11 48.99 13.50 39.49
CA ASN A 11 49.03 13.61 38.04
C ASN A 11 49.44 12.25 37.46
N VAL A 12 48.50 11.52 36.87
CA VAL A 12 48.80 10.40 35.96
C VAL A 12 47.83 10.45 34.77
N THR A 13 48.41 10.51 33.58
CA THR A 13 47.77 10.52 32.27
C THR A 13 47.34 9.11 31.84
N SER A 14 46.04 8.81 31.78
CA SER A 14 45.44 7.79 30.88
C SER A 14 43.89 7.81 30.92
N HIS A 15 43.25 7.80 29.76
CA HIS A 15 41.80 7.62 29.54
C HIS A 15 41.24 6.27 30.07
N PRO A 16 39.91 6.03 30.11
CA PRO A 16 38.78 6.84 30.59
C PRO A 16 38.13 6.22 31.85
N ARG A 17 37.41 7.05 32.61
CA ARG A 17 36.82 6.78 33.93
C ARG A 17 35.87 5.57 33.96
N ALA A 18 36.31 4.47 34.58
CA ALA A 18 35.45 3.47 35.21
C ALA A 18 35.28 3.84 36.69
N TRP A 19 34.04 3.99 37.15
CA TRP A 19 33.76 4.11 38.59
C TRP A 19 33.50 2.72 39.14
N ILE A 20 34.46 2.19 39.92
CA ILE A 20 34.28 0.95 40.66
C ILE A 20 33.78 1.34 42.06
N ALA A 21 32.50 1.16 42.32
CA ALA A 21 31.97 1.21 43.68
C ALA A 21 32.05 -0.19 44.28
N VAL A 22 33.03 -0.42 45.16
CA VAL A 22 33.15 -1.67 45.92
C VAL A 22 32.34 -1.54 47.20
N GLY A 23 31.11 -2.06 47.20
CA GLY A 23 30.35 -2.33 48.40
C GLY A 23 30.43 -3.82 48.72
N ILE A 24 31.10 -4.20 49.81
CA ILE A 24 31.13 -5.58 50.30
C ILE A 24 29.82 -5.84 51.04
N GLY A 25 28.92 -6.55 50.39
CA GLY A 25 27.67 -7.06 50.97
C GLY A 25 27.25 -8.30 50.18
N VAL A 26 27.09 -9.39 50.91
CA VAL A 26 26.88 -10.78 50.46
C VAL A 26 25.92 -10.90 49.26
N THR A 27 26.30 -11.77 48.30
CA THR A 27 25.57 -12.22 47.09
C THR A 27 25.39 -11.21 45.93
N GLY A 28 26.30 -11.29 44.95
CA GLY A 28 26.04 -10.91 43.56
C GLY A 28 26.88 -9.74 43.02
N ILE A 29 27.89 -10.04 42.20
CA ILE A 29 28.57 -9.03 41.37
C ILE A 29 27.59 -8.60 40.27
N VAL A 30 27.02 -7.40 40.36
CA VAL A 30 26.22 -6.79 39.29
C VAL A 30 27.17 -6.05 38.32
N VAL A 31 27.51 -6.69 37.20
CA VAL A 31 28.22 -6.02 36.09
C VAL A 31 27.19 -5.29 35.23
N LEU A 32 27.02 -3.98 35.47
CA LEU A 32 26.18 -3.11 34.65
C LEU A 32 26.95 -2.73 33.36
N ALA A 33 26.88 -3.59 32.34
CA ALA A 33 27.43 -3.31 31.03
C ALA A 33 26.48 -2.39 30.24
N GLU A 34 26.74 -1.08 30.28
CA GLU A 34 26.01 -0.11 29.47
C GLU A 34 26.29 -0.37 27.98
N THR A 35 25.28 -0.86 27.27
CA THR A 35 25.34 -1.12 25.83
C THR A 35 25.48 0.21 25.08
N ARG A 36 26.73 0.62 24.85
CA ARG A 36 27.13 1.68 23.91
C ARG A 36 26.78 1.28 22.46
N ARG A 37 25.50 1.15 22.14
CA ARG A 37 24.99 1.29 20.77
C ARG A 37 24.31 2.66 20.68
N ARG A 38 24.86 3.51 19.80
CA ARG A 38 24.28 4.79 19.28
C ARG A 38 24.57 6.08 20.07
N ARG A 39 25.84 6.45 20.19
CA ARG A 39 26.21 7.88 20.38
C ARG A 39 27.50 8.30 19.65
N ARG A 40 27.77 7.69 18.48
CA ARG A 40 28.96 7.95 17.65
C ARG A 40 28.71 8.69 16.33
N ARG A 41 27.66 9.52 16.27
CA ARG A 41 27.49 10.52 15.19
C ARG A 41 26.91 11.79 15.77
N ARG A 42 27.77 12.65 16.33
CA ARG A 42 27.42 14.04 16.58
C ARG A 42 28.37 15.05 15.91
N ASN A 43 29.55 14.60 15.45
CA ASN A 43 30.53 15.43 14.74
C ASN A 43 31.06 14.75 13.46
N ALA A 44 30.20 14.10 12.68
CA ALA A 44 30.57 13.75 11.31
C ALA A 44 30.06 14.87 10.41
N GLU A 45 30.91 15.42 9.55
CA GLU A 45 30.44 16.27 8.44
C GLU A 45 29.28 15.57 7.71
N PRO A 46 28.29 16.32 7.20
CA PRO A 46 27.16 15.73 6.50
C PRO A 46 27.66 15.10 5.21
N VAL A 47 28.04 13.82 5.27
CA VAL A 47 28.09 12.96 4.09
C VAL A 47 26.72 13.10 3.46
N LYS A 48 26.66 13.70 2.27
CA LYS A 48 25.45 13.79 1.46
C LYS A 48 24.95 12.36 1.31
N LYS A 49 23.97 11.97 2.14
CA LYS A 49 23.27 10.71 1.93
C LYS A 49 22.63 10.86 0.56
N GLU A 50 23.03 10.03 -0.39
CA GLU A 50 22.27 9.84 -1.61
C GLU A 50 20.81 9.61 -1.21
N ASP A 51 19.88 10.25 -1.90
CA ASP A 51 18.48 10.21 -1.53
C ASP A 51 17.78 8.93 -1.98
N PHE A 52 18.53 7.99 -2.56
CA PHE A 52 18.04 6.74 -3.13
C PHE A 52 16.95 6.95 -4.18
N GLY A 53 16.89 8.12 -4.82
CA GLY A 53 15.81 8.48 -5.75
C GLY A 53 14.44 8.62 -5.06
N ALA A 54 14.40 8.79 -3.73
CA ALA A 54 13.15 8.78 -2.97
C ALA A 54 12.29 10.03 -3.21
N PHE A 55 12.86 11.13 -3.71
CA PHE A 55 12.20 12.43 -3.79
C PHE A 55 11.98 12.89 -5.23
N VAL A 56 10.77 13.37 -5.50
CA VAL A 56 10.46 14.14 -6.72
C VAL A 56 10.97 15.57 -6.56
N GLU A 57 10.83 16.12 -5.35
CA GLU A 57 11.13 17.51 -5.06
C GLU A 57 11.48 17.67 -3.58
N ARG A 58 12.50 18.49 -3.28
CA ARG A 58 12.90 18.86 -1.92
C ARG A 58 12.46 20.29 -1.64
N PHE A 59 11.74 20.48 -0.54
CA PHE A 59 11.35 21.78 -0.03
C PHE A 59 11.19 21.69 1.48
N GLU A 60 11.24 22.81 2.19
CA GLU A 60 10.98 22.83 3.64
C GLU A 60 9.72 23.62 3.97
N ILE A 61 8.79 22.98 4.68
CA ILE A 61 7.69 23.67 5.34
C ILE A 61 7.98 23.61 6.84
N LEU A 62 8.25 24.78 7.41
CA LEU A 62 8.52 24.90 8.84
C LEU A 62 7.25 24.57 9.65
N PRO A 63 7.42 23.93 10.82
CA PRO A 63 6.31 23.73 11.74
C PRO A 63 5.76 25.05 12.27
N PHE A 64 4.55 25.00 12.82
CA PHE A 64 4.04 26.12 13.62
C PHE A 64 4.93 26.33 14.85
N PRO A 65 5.11 27.58 15.30
CA PRO A 65 5.99 27.90 16.40
C PRO A 65 5.52 27.19 17.68
N GLN A 66 6.50 26.70 18.46
CA GLN A 66 6.26 26.17 19.79
C GLN A 66 5.66 27.27 20.67
N PRO A 67 4.52 27.03 21.34
CA PRO A 67 3.96 28.00 22.29
C PRO A 67 4.94 28.26 23.44
N PRO A 68 4.99 29.49 23.98
CA PRO A 68 5.90 29.84 25.07
C PRO A 68 5.55 29.07 26.36
N PRO A 69 6.52 28.89 27.28
CA PRO A 69 6.24 28.35 28.61
C PRO A 69 5.09 29.12 29.30
N PRO A 70 4.20 28.45 30.05
CA PRO A 70 4.31 27.07 30.57
C PRO A 70 3.76 25.98 29.64
N ALA A 71 3.47 26.27 28.36
CA ALA A 71 2.88 25.30 27.46
C ALA A 71 3.78 24.06 27.23
N ALA A 72 3.16 22.88 27.13
CA ALA A 72 3.86 21.63 26.83
C ALA A 72 4.51 21.65 25.44
N ARG A 73 5.62 20.92 25.29
CA ARG A 73 6.28 20.73 23.99
C ARG A 73 5.32 20.06 22.99
N LEU A 74 5.29 20.55 21.76
CA LEU A 74 4.46 19.97 20.70
C LEU A 74 4.84 18.50 20.45
N SER A 75 3.82 17.68 20.21
CA SER A 75 3.93 16.23 20.23
C SER A 75 4.79 15.63 19.11
N LEU A 76 5.18 16.39 18.08
CA LEU A 76 6.08 15.98 16.99
C LEU A 76 7.27 16.94 16.84
N ALA A 77 7.52 17.82 17.82
CA ALA A 77 8.62 18.78 17.78
C ALA A 77 9.97 18.10 17.49
N GLY A 78 10.70 18.64 16.52
CA GLY A 78 12.02 18.17 16.12
C GLY A 78 12.02 16.97 15.16
N LEU A 79 10.85 16.46 14.77
CA LEU A 79 10.74 15.41 13.76
C LEU A 79 10.60 16.01 12.36
N THR A 80 11.13 15.30 11.37
CA THR A 80 11.00 15.59 9.95
C THR A 80 10.12 14.56 9.25
N PHE A 81 9.37 15.00 8.24
CA PHE A 81 8.58 14.09 7.42
C PHE A 81 8.56 14.49 5.95
N ALA A 82 8.22 13.53 5.10
CA ALA A 82 7.94 13.76 3.69
C ALA A 82 6.54 13.26 3.33
N VAL A 83 6.02 13.70 2.19
CA VAL A 83 4.70 13.31 1.71
C VAL A 83 4.79 12.71 0.31
N SER A 84 4.04 11.65 0.02
CA SER A 84 3.89 11.14 -1.35
C SER A 84 3.44 12.25 -2.30
N ASP A 85 3.73 12.13 -3.59
CA ASP A 85 3.30 13.11 -4.62
C ASP A 85 1.78 13.16 -4.88
N ALA A 86 0.96 12.80 -3.88
CA ALA A 86 -0.50 12.87 -3.89
C ALA A 86 -1.06 13.82 -2.82
N PHE A 87 -0.21 14.49 -2.03
CA PHE A 87 -0.63 15.40 -0.97
C PHE A 87 -0.43 16.84 -1.42
N GLU A 88 -1.51 17.62 -1.38
CA GLU A 88 -1.48 19.04 -1.68
C GLU A 88 -0.70 19.81 -0.62
N VAL A 89 0.16 20.71 -1.08
CA VAL A 89 0.88 21.67 -0.27
C VAL A 89 0.69 23.02 -0.94
N ARG A 90 0.18 24.00 -0.19
CA ARG A 90 -0.07 25.35 -0.69
C ARG A 90 1.16 25.90 -1.42
N GLU A 91 0.94 26.50 -2.59
CA GLU A 91 1.97 27.09 -3.47
C GLU A 91 2.89 26.09 -4.18
N TYR A 92 2.75 24.78 -3.92
CA TYR A 92 3.47 23.73 -4.64
C TYR A 92 2.53 22.97 -5.60
N LEU A 93 3.05 22.66 -6.78
CA LEU A 93 2.36 21.88 -7.82
C LEU A 93 2.36 20.40 -7.49
N THR A 94 1.21 19.76 -7.27
CA THR A 94 1.16 18.30 -7.01
C THR A 94 1.18 17.48 -8.29
N GLY A 95 2.19 16.62 -8.45
CA GLY A 95 2.46 15.94 -9.71
C GLY A 95 1.76 14.60 -9.88
N PHE A 96 1.26 14.00 -8.80
CA PHE A 96 0.61 12.69 -8.80
C PHE A 96 1.43 11.59 -9.49
N GLY A 97 2.76 11.67 -9.39
CA GLY A 97 3.66 10.71 -10.05
C GLY A 97 3.68 10.83 -11.57
N ASN A 98 3.14 11.90 -12.17
CA ASN A 98 3.04 12.09 -13.61
C ASN A 98 3.44 13.53 -14.04
N ARG A 99 4.36 13.67 -15.00
CA ARG A 99 4.81 14.99 -15.46
C ARG A 99 3.74 15.76 -16.25
N ASP A 100 2.94 15.08 -17.06
CA ASP A 100 1.84 15.71 -17.81
C ASP A 100 0.75 16.21 -16.86
N TRP A 101 0.41 15.44 -15.82
CA TRP A 101 -0.47 15.89 -14.74
C TRP A 101 0.07 17.17 -14.13
N LYS A 102 1.35 17.19 -13.73
CA LYS A 102 1.99 18.38 -13.16
C LYS A 102 1.94 19.58 -14.11
N ARG A 103 2.05 19.36 -15.43
CA ARG A 103 2.02 20.41 -16.46
C ARG A 103 0.62 21.01 -16.65
N THR A 104 -0.45 20.23 -16.45
CA THR A 104 -1.83 20.68 -16.73
C THR A 104 -2.58 21.18 -15.51
N HIS A 105 -1.98 21.15 -14.32
CA HIS A 105 -2.61 21.57 -13.08
C HIS A 105 -1.86 22.75 -12.48
N GLU A 106 -2.58 23.57 -11.72
CA GLU A 106 -2.05 24.73 -11.02
C GLU A 106 -1.52 24.36 -9.62
N PRO A 107 -0.66 25.20 -9.01
CA PRO A 107 -0.23 25.01 -7.63
C PRO A 107 -1.42 24.91 -6.69
N ALA A 108 -1.31 24.09 -5.65
CA ALA A 108 -2.41 23.95 -4.71
C ALA A 108 -2.67 25.26 -3.96
N GLU A 109 -3.94 25.64 -3.81
CA GLU A 109 -4.34 26.81 -3.03
C GLU A 109 -4.21 26.56 -1.51
N LYS A 110 -4.32 25.30 -1.11
CA LYS A 110 -4.36 24.87 0.28
C LYS A 110 -3.44 23.69 0.52
N THR A 111 -2.97 23.58 1.76
CA THR A 111 -2.23 22.41 2.23
C THR A 111 -3.20 21.37 2.78
N ALA A 112 -2.99 20.10 2.44
CA ALA A 112 -3.79 18.98 2.92
C ALA A 112 -3.97 19.02 4.44
N LEU A 113 -5.16 18.64 4.93
CA LEU A 113 -5.49 18.77 6.36
C LEU A 113 -4.55 17.94 7.24
N VAL A 114 -4.14 16.76 6.77
CA VAL A 114 -3.18 15.90 7.46
C VAL A 114 -1.79 16.50 7.54
N VAL A 115 -1.32 17.16 6.47
CA VAL A 115 -0.03 17.85 6.45
C VAL A 115 -0.08 19.04 7.41
N THR A 116 -1.15 19.83 7.36
CA THR A 116 -1.38 20.94 8.29
C THR A 116 -1.42 20.48 9.75
N ALA A 117 -2.07 19.36 10.04
CA ALA A 117 -2.16 18.80 11.39
C ALA A 117 -0.78 18.44 11.95
N LEU A 118 0.10 17.85 11.13
CA LEU A 118 1.45 17.47 11.53
C LEU A 118 2.35 18.71 11.75
N LEU A 119 2.26 19.70 10.86
CA LEU A 119 2.96 20.98 11.00
C LEU A 119 2.56 21.70 12.30
N LYS A 120 1.24 21.72 12.61
CA LYS A 120 0.71 22.27 13.87
C LYS A 120 1.20 21.53 15.13
N LYS A 121 1.63 20.28 14.98
CA LYS A 121 2.19 19.47 16.07
C LYS A 121 3.72 19.48 16.09
N GLY A 122 4.36 20.37 15.33
CA GLY A 122 5.81 20.63 15.46
C GLY A 122 6.69 19.83 14.52
N ALA A 123 6.12 19.04 13.60
CA ALA A 123 6.88 18.31 12.59
C ALA A 123 7.23 19.22 11.40
N LYS A 124 8.43 19.06 10.83
CA LYS A 124 8.87 19.79 9.62
C LYS A 124 8.68 18.94 8.37
N CYS A 125 8.01 19.46 7.34
CA CYS A 125 7.94 18.76 6.05
C CYS A 125 9.19 19.07 5.23
N VAL A 126 9.87 18.06 4.68
CA VAL A 126 11.16 18.21 3.97
C VAL A 126 11.10 17.80 2.49
N GLY A 127 9.90 17.62 1.97
CA GLY A 127 9.68 17.48 0.54
C GLY A 127 8.68 16.40 0.19
N ARG A 128 8.74 16.03 -1.08
CA ARG A 128 7.75 15.18 -1.72
C ARG A 128 8.40 13.97 -2.37
N THR A 129 7.80 12.82 -2.12
CA THR A 129 8.37 11.53 -2.48
C THR A 129 7.77 10.95 -3.75
N VAL A 130 8.60 10.15 -4.43
CA VAL A 130 8.20 9.40 -5.63
C VAL A 130 7.08 8.43 -5.29
N MET A 131 6.18 8.24 -6.25
CA MET A 131 5.11 7.27 -6.20
C MET A 131 4.83 6.68 -7.58
N ASP A 132 4.15 5.53 -7.64
CA ASP A 132 3.62 5.01 -8.91
C ASP A 132 2.67 6.03 -9.52
N GLU A 133 2.72 6.13 -10.86
CA GLU A 133 1.97 7.09 -11.65
C GLU A 133 0.47 7.04 -11.33
N LEU A 134 -0.10 8.19 -10.93
CA LEU A 134 -1.51 8.35 -10.57
C LEU A 134 -2.00 7.37 -9.48
N ALA A 135 -1.08 6.86 -8.66
CA ALA A 135 -1.29 5.76 -7.71
C ALA A 135 -1.79 4.44 -8.34
N PHE A 136 -1.63 4.26 -9.65
CA PHE A 136 -1.92 3.01 -10.36
C PHE A 136 -0.69 2.11 -10.44
N GLY A 137 -0.31 1.54 -9.30
CA GLY A 137 0.77 0.56 -9.25
C GLY A 137 1.07 0.09 -7.83
N ILE A 138 1.85 -0.99 -7.74
CA ILE A 138 2.27 -1.61 -6.49
C ILE A 138 3.77 -1.95 -6.46
N THR A 139 4.51 -1.62 -7.53
CA THR A 139 5.92 -2.01 -7.68
C THR A 139 6.86 -0.90 -7.24
N GLY A 140 6.44 0.36 -7.29
CA GLY A 140 7.28 1.50 -6.98
C GLY A 140 8.01 2.09 -8.19
N GLU A 141 7.74 1.56 -9.37
CA GLU A 141 8.35 1.98 -10.62
C GLU A 141 7.64 3.21 -11.18
N ASN A 142 8.41 4.17 -11.69
CA ASN A 142 7.88 5.38 -12.29
C ASN A 142 8.72 5.79 -13.51
N VAL A 143 8.09 5.89 -14.68
CA VAL A 143 8.79 6.24 -15.93
C VAL A 143 9.30 7.69 -15.96
N HIS A 144 8.69 8.59 -15.18
CA HIS A 144 8.99 10.02 -15.18
C HIS A 144 10.07 10.42 -14.18
N TYR A 145 10.16 9.69 -13.07
CA TYR A 145 11.05 10.01 -11.94
C TYR A 145 12.05 8.90 -11.61
N GLY A 146 11.94 7.74 -12.27
CA GLY A 146 12.73 6.54 -11.96
C GLY A 146 12.16 5.75 -10.78
N THR A 147 12.77 4.60 -10.52
CA THR A 147 12.40 3.72 -9.40
C THR A 147 13.30 4.01 -8.20
N PRO A 148 12.75 4.36 -7.02
CA PRO A 148 13.55 4.54 -5.81
C PRO A 148 14.30 3.25 -5.45
N ILE A 149 15.56 3.37 -5.05
CA ILE A 149 16.40 2.23 -4.68
C ILE A 149 16.02 1.77 -3.28
N ASN A 150 15.67 0.49 -3.13
CA ASN A 150 15.37 -0.09 -1.83
C ASN A 150 16.65 -0.17 -0.97
N PRO A 151 16.75 0.54 0.18
CA PRO A 151 17.98 0.58 0.98
C PRO A 151 18.31 -0.76 1.65
N GLN A 152 17.33 -1.64 1.82
CA GLN A 152 17.54 -2.96 2.43
C GLN A 152 18.09 -3.95 1.41
N ILE A 153 17.58 -3.91 0.17
CA ILE A 153 17.95 -4.82 -0.91
C ILE A 153 17.96 -4.04 -2.23
N PRO A 154 19.08 -3.38 -2.60
CA PRO A 154 19.12 -2.47 -3.76
C PRO A 154 18.76 -3.10 -5.11
N SER A 155 18.91 -4.42 -5.25
CA SER A 155 18.54 -5.18 -6.45
C SER A 155 17.05 -5.48 -6.58
N CYS A 156 16.24 -5.11 -5.58
CA CYS A 156 14.81 -5.36 -5.55
C CYS A 156 14.02 -4.06 -5.57
N ILE A 157 12.82 -4.13 -6.14
CA ILE A 157 11.88 -3.01 -6.12
C ILE A 157 11.49 -2.63 -4.69
N PRO A 158 11.23 -1.33 -4.42
CA PRO A 158 10.83 -0.85 -3.10
C PRO A 158 9.35 -1.15 -2.79
N GLY A 159 8.56 -1.55 -3.79
CA GLY A 159 7.10 -1.64 -3.70
C GLY A 159 6.44 -0.28 -3.87
N GLY A 160 5.12 -0.25 -4.04
CA GLY A 160 4.35 0.97 -4.33
C GLY A 160 2.88 0.87 -3.90
N SER A 161 2.06 1.90 -4.10
CA SER A 161 2.41 3.12 -4.83
C SER A 161 3.28 4.12 -4.07
N SER A 162 3.33 4.11 -2.74
CA SER A 162 4.07 5.11 -1.95
C SER A 162 5.57 4.75 -1.78
N SER A 163 6.26 4.48 -2.89
CA SER A 163 7.62 3.93 -2.92
C SER A 163 8.66 4.84 -2.26
N GLY A 164 8.71 6.11 -2.68
CA GLY A 164 9.64 7.09 -2.14
C GLY A 164 9.42 7.35 -0.66
N SER A 165 8.18 7.29 -0.17
CA SER A 165 7.88 7.44 1.26
C SER A 165 8.52 6.33 2.10
N ALA A 166 8.41 5.08 1.65
CA ALA A 166 9.02 3.95 2.34
C ALA A 166 10.55 4.00 2.28
N VAL A 167 11.13 4.31 1.10
CA VAL A 167 12.58 4.45 0.92
C VAL A 167 13.14 5.58 1.77
N ALA A 168 12.48 6.74 1.81
CA ALA A 168 12.92 7.89 2.61
C ALA A 168 13.01 7.56 4.11
N VAL A 169 12.03 6.80 4.63
CA VAL A 169 12.06 6.32 6.02
C VAL A 169 13.14 5.24 6.20
N ALA A 170 13.24 4.27 5.29
CA ALA A 170 14.18 3.16 5.39
C ALA A 170 15.65 3.62 5.33
N ALA A 171 15.96 4.65 4.53
CA ALA A 171 17.28 5.27 4.43
C ALA A 171 17.58 6.26 5.59
N GLY A 172 16.59 6.52 6.46
CA GLY A 172 16.69 7.52 7.52
C GLY A 172 16.95 8.92 6.97
N LEU A 173 16.24 9.28 5.90
CA LEU A 173 16.20 10.63 5.33
C LEU A 173 15.13 11.49 6.02
N VAL A 174 14.11 10.85 6.57
CA VAL A 174 13.05 11.44 7.40
C VAL A 174 12.69 10.53 8.57
N ASP A 175 12.09 11.09 9.62
CA ASP A 175 11.65 10.31 10.79
C ASP A 175 10.37 9.51 10.48
N PHE A 176 9.49 10.08 9.65
CA PHE A 176 8.28 9.43 9.16
C PHE A 176 7.88 9.96 7.78
N ALA A 177 6.95 9.30 7.08
CA ALA A 177 6.43 9.79 5.81
C ALA A 177 4.95 9.47 5.64
N LEU A 178 4.26 10.26 4.82
CA LEU A 178 2.87 10.00 4.42
C LEU A 178 2.78 9.31 3.07
N GLY A 179 1.74 8.48 2.92
CA GLY A 179 1.37 7.83 1.68
C GLY A 179 -0.14 7.59 1.60
N THR A 180 -0.61 7.12 0.46
CA THR A 180 -2.00 6.67 0.29
C THR A 180 -2.01 5.16 0.15
N ASP A 181 -2.97 4.49 0.79
CA ASP A 181 -3.18 3.04 0.67
C ASP A 181 -4.56 2.82 0.05
N THR A 182 -4.60 2.41 -1.22
CA THR A 182 -5.86 2.00 -1.89
C THR A 182 -5.99 0.48 -1.86
N THR A 183 -4.91 -0.23 -2.20
CA THR A 183 -4.89 -1.69 -2.35
C THR A 183 -3.75 -2.37 -1.59
N GLY A 184 -3.04 -1.62 -0.76
CA GLY A 184 -1.77 -2.04 -0.16
C GLY A 184 -0.65 -1.02 -0.34
N CYS A 185 -0.93 0.14 -0.93
CA CYS A 185 0.08 1.10 -1.37
C CYS A 185 0.93 1.73 -0.25
N VAL A 186 0.58 1.50 1.03
CA VAL A 186 1.45 1.79 2.19
C VAL A 186 2.05 0.50 2.75
N ARG A 187 1.23 -0.55 2.91
CA ARG A 187 1.66 -1.82 3.55
C ARG A 187 2.69 -2.60 2.72
N ILE A 188 2.55 -2.62 1.40
CA ILE A 188 3.46 -3.31 0.47
C ILE A 188 4.86 -2.67 0.52
N PRO A 189 5.03 -1.36 0.24
CA PRO A 189 6.36 -0.77 0.26
C PRO A 189 6.99 -0.76 1.66
N ALA A 190 6.18 -0.66 2.72
CA ALA A 190 6.68 -0.81 4.08
C ALA A 190 7.31 -2.19 4.33
N SER A 191 6.63 -3.25 3.89
CA SER A 191 7.12 -4.63 3.97
C SER A 191 8.43 -4.80 3.20
N PHE A 192 8.50 -4.30 1.96
CA PHE A 192 9.67 -4.47 1.09
C PHE A 192 10.88 -3.66 1.56
N CYS A 193 10.66 -2.45 2.09
CA CYS A 193 11.72 -1.58 2.58
C CYS A 193 12.06 -1.82 4.07
N GLY A 194 11.42 -2.80 4.73
CA GLY A 194 11.71 -3.16 6.12
C GLY A 194 11.35 -2.08 7.14
N VAL A 195 10.28 -1.32 6.90
CA VAL A 195 9.77 -0.26 7.80
C VAL A 195 8.35 -0.53 8.22
N ILE A 196 7.85 0.20 9.22
CA ILE A 196 6.47 0.04 9.69
C ILE A 196 5.57 0.92 8.85
N GLY A 197 4.56 0.33 8.21
CA GLY A 197 3.51 1.02 7.46
C GLY A 197 2.16 0.79 8.10
N PHE A 198 1.46 1.88 8.45
CA PHE A 198 0.14 1.82 9.05
C PHE A 198 -0.91 2.36 8.08
N ARG A 199 -1.90 1.51 7.76
CA ARG A 199 -3.15 1.91 7.10
C ARG A 199 -4.24 2.02 8.16
N PRO A 200 -4.73 3.23 8.47
CA PRO A 200 -5.92 3.42 9.31
C PRO A 200 -7.18 2.75 8.78
N SER A 201 -8.19 2.62 9.65
CA SER A 201 -9.56 2.37 9.20
C SER A 201 -9.99 3.43 8.18
N HIS A 202 -10.73 3.02 7.16
CA HIS A 202 -11.21 3.94 6.14
C HIS A 202 -12.05 5.05 6.77
N GLY A 203 -11.83 6.31 6.35
CA GLY A 203 -12.48 7.49 6.92
C GLY A 203 -11.94 7.97 8.28
N ALA A 204 -11.04 7.24 8.96
CA ALA A 204 -10.51 7.65 10.26
C ALA A 204 -9.53 8.82 10.18
N VAL A 205 -8.89 9.01 9.03
CA VAL A 205 -8.00 10.14 8.75
C VAL A 205 -8.55 10.88 7.53
N SER A 206 -8.61 12.21 7.61
CA SER A 206 -9.11 13.05 6.52
C SER A 206 -8.28 12.89 5.24
N THR A 207 -8.97 12.80 4.11
CA THR A 207 -8.37 12.78 2.77
C THR A 207 -8.48 14.14 2.06
N ILE A 208 -8.91 15.20 2.77
CA ILE A 208 -9.02 16.54 2.18
C ILE A 208 -7.64 17.07 1.83
N GLY A 209 -7.49 17.47 0.56
CA GLY A 209 -6.21 17.86 -0.05
C GLY A 209 -5.31 16.68 -0.40
N VAL A 210 -5.88 15.48 -0.55
CA VAL A 210 -5.17 14.30 -1.06
C VAL A 210 -5.82 13.88 -2.36
N LEU A 211 -5.03 13.74 -3.43
CA LEU A 211 -5.54 13.36 -4.74
C LEU A 211 -6.15 11.95 -4.70
N PRO A 212 -7.40 11.78 -5.16
CA PRO A 212 -8.09 10.50 -5.07
C PRO A 212 -7.67 9.54 -6.18
N ASN A 213 -7.45 8.28 -5.80
CA ASN A 213 -7.36 7.15 -6.73
C ASN A 213 -8.71 6.41 -6.78
N SER A 214 -9.19 5.99 -5.61
CA SER A 214 -10.49 5.36 -5.43
C SER A 214 -11.07 5.78 -4.08
N GLN A 215 -11.99 6.74 -4.10
CA GLN A 215 -12.54 7.35 -2.88
C GLN A 215 -13.13 6.35 -1.89
N SER A 216 -13.65 5.20 -2.35
CA SER A 216 -14.22 4.15 -1.50
C SER A 216 -13.18 3.24 -0.84
N LEU A 217 -11.91 3.32 -1.26
CA LEU A 217 -10.82 2.44 -0.80
C LEU A 217 -9.67 3.22 -0.17
N ASP A 218 -9.45 4.45 -0.62
CA ASP A 218 -8.33 5.30 -0.25
C ASP A 218 -8.30 5.54 1.26
N ALA A 219 -7.12 5.41 1.83
CA ALA A 219 -6.83 5.80 3.20
C ALA A 219 -5.45 6.47 3.24
N VAL A 220 -5.35 7.59 3.96
CA VAL A 220 -4.04 8.18 4.28
C VAL A 220 -3.33 7.27 5.27
N GLY A 221 -2.21 6.70 4.86
CA GLY A 221 -1.34 5.91 5.72
C GLY A 221 -0.02 6.60 5.96
N PHE A 222 0.77 6.04 6.87
CA PHE A 222 2.04 6.61 7.26
C PHE A 222 3.07 5.55 7.61
N PHE A 223 4.33 5.94 7.44
CA PHE A 223 5.51 5.11 7.58
C PHE A 223 6.38 5.64 8.71
N ALA A 224 6.98 4.75 9.49
CA ALA A 224 8.06 5.10 10.41
C ALA A 224 8.99 3.89 10.63
N HIS A 225 10.26 4.14 10.91
CA HIS A 225 11.18 3.10 11.37
C HIS A 225 11.02 2.83 12.87
N ASP A 226 10.71 3.87 13.65
CA ASP A 226 10.54 3.79 15.11
C ASP A 226 9.04 3.64 15.48
N PRO A 227 8.64 2.57 16.19
CA PRO A 227 7.26 2.40 16.67
C PRO A 227 6.75 3.58 17.51
N SER A 228 7.62 4.25 18.27
CA SER A 228 7.25 5.41 19.09
C SER A 228 6.90 6.63 18.23
N VAL A 229 7.62 6.83 17.11
CA VAL A 229 7.29 7.87 16.12
C VAL A 229 5.96 7.52 15.45
N LEU A 230 5.78 6.27 15.01
CA LEU A 230 4.53 5.79 14.43
C LEU A 230 3.33 6.06 15.37
N HIS A 231 3.51 5.75 16.66
CA HIS A 231 2.50 5.94 17.69
C HIS A 231 2.13 7.42 17.89
N ARG A 232 3.12 8.32 17.92
CA ARG A 232 2.91 9.77 18.04
C ARG A 232 2.18 10.34 16.82
N VAL A 233 2.58 9.93 15.62
CA VAL A 233 1.92 10.32 14.36
C VAL A 233 0.48 9.81 14.34
N GLY A 234 0.26 8.55 14.73
CA GLY A 234 -1.07 7.97 14.86
C GLY A 234 -1.97 8.75 15.81
N HIS A 235 -1.48 9.13 17.00
CA HIS A 235 -2.25 9.95 17.94
C HIS A 235 -2.68 11.30 17.35
N VAL A 236 -1.80 11.94 16.59
CA VAL A 236 -2.10 13.22 15.94
C VAL A 236 -3.17 13.05 14.85
N LEU A 237 -2.99 12.08 13.96
CA LEU A 237 -3.84 11.93 12.77
C LEU A 237 -5.20 11.30 13.07
N LEU A 238 -5.24 10.34 14.00
CA LEU A 238 -6.47 9.65 14.40
C LEU A 238 -7.22 10.37 15.53
N GLN A 239 -6.65 11.46 16.07
CA GLN A 239 -7.20 12.21 17.20
C GLN A 239 -7.57 11.30 18.37
N LEU A 240 -6.72 10.31 18.66
CA LEU A 240 -7.01 9.33 19.70
C LEU A 240 -6.95 9.98 21.07
N ASN A 241 -7.96 9.71 21.87
CA ASN A 241 -7.87 9.92 23.32
C ASN A 241 -6.79 8.99 23.88
N SER A 242 -6.14 9.41 24.97
CA SER A 242 -5.28 8.52 25.74
C SER A 242 -6.15 7.41 26.34
N VAL A 243 -6.21 6.26 25.68
CA VAL A 243 -6.95 5.09 26.17
C VAL A 243 -5.96 4.16 26.82
N GLU A 244 -6.24 3.72 28.04
CA GLU A 244 -5.44 2.67 28.67
C GLU A 244 -5.41 1.42 27.78
N PRO A 245 -4.24 0.81 27.56
CA PRO A 245 -4.15 -0.40 26.76
C PRO A 245 -5.05 -1.48 27.38
N LYS A 246 -6.00 -2.02 26.59
CA LYS A 246 -6.86 -3.13 27.01
C LYS A 246 -6.00 -4.25 27.61
N ARG A 247 -6.34 -4.66 28.85
CA ARG A 247 -5.58 -5.62 29.65
C ARG A 247 -5.49 -7.03 29.06
N THR A 248 -6.44 -7.40 28.20
CA THR A 248 -6.45 -8.71 27.54
C THR A 248 -6.65 -8.56 26.04
N ARG A 249 -5.71 -9.06 25.25
CA ARG A 249 -5.76 -9.11 23.78
C ARG A 249 -5.76 -10.56 23.32
N ARG A 250 -6.55 -10.85 22.30
CA ARG A 250 -6.60 -12.16 21.66
C ARG A 250 -6.09 -12.03 20.23
N ILE A 251 -5.13 -12.86 19.86
CA ILE A 251 -4.63 -12.96 18.50
C ILE A 251 -5.20 -14.22 17.86
N ILE A 252 -5.56 -14.11 16.58
CA ILE A 252 -6.07 -15.23 15.77
C ILE A 252 -5.21 -15.32 14.51
N PHE A 253 -4.61 -16.48 14.27
CA PHE A 253 -3.92 -16.82 13.04
C PHE A 253 -4.93 -17.28 11.99
N ALA A 254 -4.90 -16.61 10.82
CA ALA A 254 -5.62 -17.02 9.63
C ALA A 254 -4.78 -18.03 8.85
N ASP A 255 -4.85 -19.32 9.23
CA ASP A 255 -3.92 -20.35 8.74
C ASP A 255 -3.91 -20.49 7.23
N ASP A 256 -5.08 -20.36 6.61
CA ASP A 256 -5.27 -20.44 5.17
C ASP A 256 -4.59 -19.29 4.41
N LEU A 257 -4.38 -18.13 5.05
CA LEU A 257 -3.61 -17.04 4.47
C LEU A 257 -2.10 -17.28 4.60
N PHE A 258 -1.65 -17.86 5.70
CA PHE A 258 -0.23 -18.24 5.85
C PHE A 258 0.15 -19.38 4.90
N GLN A 259 -0.76 -20.29 4.57
CA GLN A 259 -0.56 -21.33 3.56
C GLN A 259 -0.32 -20.79 2.14
N ILE A 260 -0.75 -19.56 1.83
CA ILE A 260 -0.47 -18.91 0.55
C ILE A 260 0.97 -18.35 0.51
N SER A 261 1.57 -18.13 1.69
CA SER A 261 2.97 -17.69 1.78
C SER A 261 3.92 -18.77 1.29
N LYS A 262 5.00 -18.36 0.61
CA LYS A 262 6.12 -19.26 0.28
C LYS A 262 6.98 -19.63 1.50
N LEU A 263 6.77 -18.94 2.62
CA LEU A 263 7.48 -19.23 3.87
C LEU A 263 6.86 -20.43 4.59
N PRO A 264 7.65 -21.32 5.20
CA PRO A 264 7.11 -22.41 6.00
C PRO A 264 6.18 -21.90 7.10
N THR A 265 4.89 -22.23 7.00
CA THR A 265 3.85 -21.80 7.94
C THR A 265 4.20 -22.16 9.37
N GLN A 266 4.66 -23.40 9.60
CA GLN A 266 5.04 -23.89 10.93
C GLN A 266 6.12 -23.02 11.56
N ARG A 267 7.14 -22.60 10.79
CA ARG A 267 8.23 -21.77 11.31
C ARG A 267 7.74 -20.36 11.66
N THR A 268 6.93 -19.76 10.81
CA THR A 268 6.43 -18.38 11.00
C THR A 268 5.45 -18.32 12.18
N VAL A 269 4.46 -19.20 12.19
CA VAL A 269 3.45 -19.27 13.25
C VAL A 269 4.11 -19.62 14.58
N HIS A 270 5.03 -20.59 14.62
CA HIS A 270 5.71 -20.97 15.86
C HIS A 270 6.49 -19.82 16.48
N ILE A 271 7.28 -19.09 15.67
CA ILE A 271 8.04 -17.92 16.15
C ILE A 271 7.09 -16.85 16.69
N LEU A 272 6.00 -16.55 15.98
CA LEU A 272 5.03 -15.56 16.42
C LEU A 272 4.31 -15.99 17.71
N SER A 273 3.90 -17.26 17.83
CA SER A 273 3.29 -17.78 19.05
C SER A 273 4.23 -17.63 20.26
N LYS A 274 5.51 -18.01 20.10
CA LYS A 274 6.53 -17.85 21.14
C LYS A 274 6.71 -16.39 21.59
N VAL A 275 6.70 -15.45 20.64
CA VAL A 275 6.80 -14.01 20.96
C VAL A 275 5.54 -13.54 21.70
N ILE A 276 4.36 -13.95 21.26
CA ILE A 276 3.07 -13.55 21.87
C ILE A 276 2.94 -14.07 23.30
N GLU A 277 3.38 -15.32 23.56
CA GLU A 277 3.41 -15.91 24.91
C GLU A 277 4.26 -15.09 25.89
N GLY A 278 5.31 -14.42 25.40
CA GLY A 278 6.15 -13.53 26.20
C GLY A 278 5.57 -12.13 26.43
N LEU A 279 4.46 -11.76 25.77
CA LEU A 279 3.85 -10.43 25.91
C LEU A 279 2.77 -10.44 27.00
N SER A 280 2.94 -9.60 28.02
CA SER A 280 1.95 -9.42 29.08
C SER A 280 0.60 -8.95 28.51
N GLY A 281 -0.49 -9.56 28.97
CA GLY A 281 -1.85 -9.18 28.56
C GLY A 281 -2.31 -9.78 27.22
N TYR A 282 -1.55 -10.70 26.62
CA TYR A 282 -1.98 -11.46 25.44
C TYR A 282 -2.42 -12.88 25.84
N GLN A 283 -3.57 -13.31 25.33
CA GLN A 283 -4.02 -14.70 25.43
C GLN A 283 -3.27 -15.57 24.42
N ALA A 284 -3.19 -16.88 24.70
CA ALA A 284 -2.68 -17.86 23.76
C ALA A 284 -3.35 -17.67 22.38
N PRO A 285 -2.57 -17.63 21.27
CA PRO A 285 -3.13 -17.43 19.94
C PRO A 285 -4.14 -18.52 19.57
N LYS A 286 -5.21 -18.13 18.88
CA LYS A 286 -6.15 -19.09 18.29
C LYS A 286 -5.89 -19.25 16.80
N HIS A 287 -6.37 -20.35 16.26
CA HIS A 287 -6.27 -20.70 14.85
C HIS A 287 -7.63 -20.66 14.18
N MET A 288 -7.70 -20.17 12.95
CA MET A 288 -8.95 -20.06 12.19
C MET A 288 -8.67 -20.17 10.69
N ASN A 289 -9.58 -20.85 9.99
CA ASN A 289 -9.68 -20.74 8.54
C ASN A 289 -10.48 -19.47 8.19
N PHE A 290 -9.79 -18.42 7.80
CA PHE A 290 -10.36 -17.10 7.59
C PHE A 290 -11.30 -17.07 6.39
N GLY A 291 -10.94 -17.76 5.30
CA GLY A 291 -11.82 -17.89 4.14
C GLY A 291 -13.17 -18.53 4.50
N LYS A 292 -13.18 -19.60 5.33
CA LYS A 292 -14.42 -20.24 5.79
C LYS A 292 -15.24 -19.27 6.65
N TYR A 293 -14.60 -18.52 7.54
CA TYR A 293 -15.25 -17.50 8.35
C TYR A 293 -15.93 -16.44 7.47
N ILE A 294 -15.20 -15.87 6.50
CA ILE A 294 -15.74 -14.88 5.57
C ILE A 294 -16.88 -15.46 4.74
N GLY A 295 -16.70 -16.66 4.18
CA GLY A 295 -17.75 -17.32 3.42
C GLY A 295 -19.05 -17.46 4.21
N SER A 296 -18.98 -17.85 5.48
CA SER A 296 -20.16 -18.00 6.33
C SER A 296 -20.82 -16.68 6.73
N ASN A 297 -20.04 -15.60 6.84
CA ASN A 297 -20.52 -14.31 7.38
C ASN A 297 -20.81 -13.25 6.30
N VAL A 298 -20.41 -13.48 5.04
CA VAL A 298 -20.62 -12.53 3.94
C VAL A 298 -21.47 -13.20 2.86
N PRO A 299 -22.81 -13.08 2.91
CA PRO A 299 -23.71 -13.79 2.01
C PRO A 299 -23.46 -13.55 0.53
N SER A 300 -23.04 -12.33 0.15
CA SER A 300 -22.73 -11.97 -1.25
C SER A 300 -21.55 -12.75 -1.84
N LEU A 301 -20.66 -13.30 -0.99
CA LEU A 301 -19.54 -14.12 -1.46
C LEU A 301 -19.92 -15.57 -1.74
N LYS A 302 -21.18 -15.96 -1.50
CA LYS A 302 -21.68 -17.29 -1.86
C LYS A 302 -21.63 -17.55 -3.38
N GLU A 303 -21.76 -16.51 -4.19
CA GLU A 303 -21.73 -16.60 -5.66
C GLU A 303 -20.32 -16.86 -6.22
N PHE A 304 -19.27 -16.51 -5.46
CA PHE A 304 -17.88 -16.78 -5.81
C PHE A 304 -17.40 -18.18 -5.36
N ARG A 305 -18.33 -19.10 -5.06
CA ARG A 305 -18.00 -20.45 -4.59
C ARG A 305 -18.10 -21.44 -5.73
N ASP A 306 -17.01 -22.13 -5.99
CA ASP A 306 -17.03 -23.34 -6.81
C ASP A 306 -17.58 -24.53 -5.98
N THR A 307 -18.37 -25.40 -6.61
CA THR A 307 -19.02 -26.56 -5.98
C THR A 307 -18.08 -27.76 -5.79
N SER A 308 -16.80 -27.63 -6.18
CA SER A 308 -15.83 -28.71 -6.11
C SER A 308 -14.99 -28.72 -4.80
N THR A 309 -15.19 -29.78 -4.00
CA THR A 309 -14.39 -30.25 -2.84
C THR A 309 -14.46 -29.50 -1.49
N ASN A 310 -14.62 -30.29 -0.42
CA ASN A 310 -15.04 -29.87 0.92
C ASN A 310 -13.97 -29.24 1.83
N LEU A 311 -12.75 -28.97 1.34
CA LEU A 311 -11.65 -28.45 2.18
C LEU A 311 -11.10 -27.07 1.76
N GLN A 312 -11.49 -26.53 0.59
CA GLN A 312 -10.88 -25.34 -0.02
C GLN A 312 -11.85 -24.13 -0.16
N LYS A 313 -13.04 -24.22 0.44
CA LYS A 313 -14.20 -23.35 0.12
C LYS A 313 -14.01 -21.83 0.35
N GLY A 314 -13.12 -21.43 1.26
CA GLY A 314 -12.96 -20.02 1.66
C GLY A 314 -11.84 -19.28 0.96
N THR A 315 -10.73 -19.99 0.72
CA THR A 315 -9.53 -19.45 0.07
C THR A 315 -9.80 -19.15 -1.41
N PHE A 316 -10.70 -19.91 -2.05
CA PHE A 316 -11.15 -19.63 -3.42
C PHE A 316 -11.84 -18.28 -3.58
N SER A 317 -12.77 -17.92 -2.68
CA SER A 317 -13.44 -16.61 -2.77
C SER A 317 -12.45 -15.44 -2.58
N LEU A 318 -11.48 -15.58 -1.67
CA LEU A 318 -10.43 -14.57 -1.49
C LEU A 318 -9.50 -14.49 -2.70
N LYS A 319 -9.11 -15.63 -3.29
CA LYS A 319 -8.35 -15.68 -4.55
C LYS A 319 -9.14 -15.09 -5.73
N ALA A 320 -10.44 -15.34 -5.81
CA ALA A 320 -11.32 -14.79 -6.85
C ALA A 320 -11.44 -13.27 -6.72
N LEU A 321 -11.66 -12.76 -5.50
CA LEU A 321 -11.66 -11.32 -5.23
C LEU A 321 -10.31 -10.68 -5.54
N SER A 322 -9.21 -11.33 -5.17
CA SER A 322 -7.86 -10.87 -5.50
C SER A 322 -7.65 -10.80 -7.02
N SER A 323 -8.08 -11.83 -7.77
CA SER A 323 -7.99 -11.86 -9.23
C SER A 323 -8.85 -10.77 -9.87
N ALA A 324 -10.08 -10.57 -9.38
CA ALA A 324 -10.95 -9.50 -9.84
C ALA A 324 -10.32 -8.11 -9.60
N MET A 325 -9.73 -7.89 -8.43
CA MET A 325 -9.04 -6.63 -8.11
C MET A 325 -7.82 -6.40 -9.00
N LEU A 326 -7.00 -7.43 -9.25
CA LEU A 326 -5.87 -7.35 -10.19
C LEU A 326 -6.32 -7.05 -11.62
N LEU A 327 -7.45 -7.62 -12.07
CA LEU A 327 -8.02 -7.33 -13.38
C LEU A 327 -8.54 -5.90 -13.49
N LEU A 328 -9.22 -5.40 -12.45
CA LEU A 328 -9.67 -4.01 -12.38
C LEU A 328 -8.49 -3.04 -12.40
N GLN A 329 -7.39 -3.35 -11.71
CA GLN A 329 -6.16 -2.56 -11.79
C GLN A 329 -5.58 -2.57 -13.20
N ARG A 330 -5.42 -3.73 -13.83
CA ARG A 330 -4.89 -3.82 -15.22
C ARG A 330 -5.77 -3.06 -16.22
N LYS A 331 -7.10 -3.16 -16.09
CA LYS A 331 -8.03 -2.42 -16.96
C LYS A 331 -8.11 -0.94 -16.61
N GLY A 332 -7.94 -0.56 -15.35
CA GLY A 332 -7.81 0.83 -14.89
C GLY A 332 -6.56 1.49 -15.46
N VAL A 333 -5.44 0.76 -15.48
CA VAL A 333 -4.19 1.15 -16.17
C VAL A 333 -4.44 1.34 -17.67
N LEU A 334 -5.14 0.41 -18.34
CA LEU A 334 -5.55 0.57 -19.74
C LEU A 334 -6.49 1.77 -19.95
N LYS A 335 -7.44 2.04 -19.04
CA LYS A 335 -8.33 3.20 -19.09
C LYS A 335 -7.57 4.52 -18.87
N GLY A 336 -6.57 4.54 -17.98
CA GLY A 336 -5.69 5.68 -17.74
C GLY A 336 -4.83 6.01 -18.96
N LEU A 337 -4.27 4.98 -19.60
CA LEU A 337 -3.55 5.08 -20.88
C LEU A 337 -4.43 5.59 -22.04
N LEU A 338 -5.74 5.31 -22.00
CA LEU A 338 -6.70 5.69 -23.04
C LEU A 338 -7.43 7.01 -22.77
N LYS A 339 -7.20 7.67 -21.61
CA LYS A 339 -7.85 8.95 -21.27
C LYS A 339 -7.62 10.11 -22.24
N PRO A 340 -6.50 10.21 -23.01
CA PRO A 340 -6.40 11.25 -24.04
C PRO A 340 -7.42 11.09 -25.18
N PHE A 341 -8.15 9.97 -25.27
CA PHE A 341 -8.91 9.61 -26.47
C PHE A 341 -10.43 9.47 -26.36
N GLN A 342 -11.11 9.58 -25.19
CA GLN A 342 -12.58 9.36 -25.19
C GLN A 342 -13.43 10.26 -24.26
N ARG A 343 -14.37 10.97 -24.92
CA ARG A 343 -15.63 11.50 -24.39
C ARG A 343 -16.48 10.37 -23.79
N VAL A 344 -17.05 10.65 -22.61
CA VAL A 344 -18.29 10.12 -21.99
C VAL A 344 -18.56 8.60 -22.13
N TRP A 345 -18.40 7.86 -21.03
CA TRP A 345 -18.88 6.48 -20.86
C TRP A 345 -20.17 6.46 -20.02
N SER A 346 -21.13 5.56 -20.31
CA SER A 346 -22.48 5.48 -19.71
C SER A 346 -22.69 4.17 -18.93
N ASP A 347 -23.60 4.18 -17.93
CA ASP A 347 -24.00 3.04 -17.07
C ASP A 347 -24.31 1.71 -17.78
N LYS A 348 -24.64 1.73 -19.08
CA LYS A 348 -24.85 0.51 -19.87
C LYS A 348 -23.56 -0.31 -20.06
N ASP A 349 -22.41 0.34 -19.99
CA ASP A 349 -21.11 -0.30 -20.19
C ASP A 349 -20.67 -1.08 -18.94
N GLU A 350 -21.11 -0.69 -17.74
CA GLU A 350 -20.84 -1.37 -16.48
C GLU A 350 -21.55 -2.73 -16.37
N ILE A 351 -22.81 -2.81 -16.83
CA ILE A 351 -23.59 -4.05 -16.90
C ILE A 351 -22.97 -5.02 -17.92
N THR A 352 -22.42 -4.49 -19.01
CA THR A 352 -21.73 -5.30 -20.03
C THR A 352 -20.40 -5.84 -19.49
N LEU A 353 -19.75 -5.11 -18.58
CA LEU A 353 -18.49 -5.48 -17.93
C LEU A 353 -18.68 -6.58 -16.88
N LEU A 354 -19.77 -6.52 -16.10
CA LEU A 354 -20.17 -7.59 -15.17
C LEU A 354 -20.57 -8.88 -15.91
N LYS A 355 -21.27 -8.76 -17.05
CA LYS A 355 -21.57 -9.90 -17.93
C LYS A 355 -20.30 -10.51 -18.53
N GLY A 356 -19.34 -9.69 -18.96
CA GLY A 356 -18.04 -10.15 -19.47
C GLY A 356 -17.15 -10.80 -18.40
N LEU A 357 -17.22 -10.34 -17.14
CA LEU A 357 -16.54 -10.98 -16.02
C LEU A 357 -17.12 -12.37 -15.72
N ASN A 358 -18.44 -12.50 -15.71
CA ASN A 358 -19.13 -13.78 -15.54
C ASN A 358 -18.85 -14.75 -16.70
N GLU A 359 -18.83 -14.27 -17.94
CA GLU A 359 -18.47 -15.09 -19.11
C GLU A 359 -17.00 -15.55 -19.12
N TYR A 360 -16.10 -14.78 -18.50
CA TYR A 360 -14.69 -15.14 -18.42
C TYR A 360 -14.37 -16.05 -17.23
N ILE A 361 -15.05 -15.86 -16.09
CA ILE A 361 -15.05 -16.83 -14.97
C ILE A 361 -15.60 -18.17 -15.48
N ALA A 362 -16.68 -18.15 -16.28
CA ALA A 362 -17.20 -19.35 -16.94
C ALA A 362 -16.22 -19.98 -17.94
N LYS A 363 -15.31 -19.20 -18.57
CA LYS A 363 -14.25 -19.74 -19.43
C LYS A 363 -13.11 -20.39 -18.64
N ILE A 364 -12.80 -19.86 -17.45
CA ILE A 364 -11.84 -20.48 -16.53
C ILE A 364 -12.42 -21.78 -15.96
N ASP A 365 -13.71 -21.82 -15.63
CA ASP A 365 -14.44 -23.05 -15.27
C ASP A 365 -14.50 -24.05 -16.44
N ALA A 366 -14.67 -23.57 -17.67
CA ALA A 366 -14.68 -24.41 -18.87
C ALA A 366 -13.31 -25.03 -19.19
N GLN A 367 -12.20 -24.47 -18.68
CA GLN A 367 -10.88 -25.09 -18.77
C GLN A 367 -10.62 -26.13 -17.66
N LEU A 368 -11.48 -26.21 -16.63
CA LEU A 368 -11.27 -27.07 -15.46
C LEU A 368 -12.31 -28.20 -15.29
N SER A 369 -13.35 -28.31 -16.12
CA SER A 369 -14.34 -29.39 -15.95
C SER A 369 -15.00 -29.86 -17.25
N ASN A 370 -14.88 -31.15 -17.53
CA ASN A 370 -15.30 -31.81 -18.77
C ASN A 370 -16.73 -32.38 -18.72
N LYS A 371 -17.34 -32.43 -19.92
CA LYS A 371 -18.34 -33.40 -20.43
C LYS A 371 -19.86 -33.18 -20.27
N TRP A 372 -20.35 -32.16 -19.58
CA TRP A 372 -21.82 -31.91 -19.51
C TRP A 372 -22.32 -30.80 -20.46
N LEU A 373 -21.44 -29.87 -20.85
CA LEU A 373 -21.84 -28.62 -21.53
C LEU A 373 -22.09 -28.75 -23.06
N SER A 374 -21.62 -29.83 -23.70
CA SER A 374 -21.72 -30.01 -25.17
C SER A 374 -23.16 -30.16 -25.66
N ASP A 375 -24.00 -30.86 -24.91
CA ASP A 375 -25.37 -31.20 -25.34
C ASP A 375 -26.35 -30.04 -25.14
N LYS A 376 -26.11 -29.20 -24.13
CA LYS A 376 -26.96 -28.03 -23.85
C LYS A 376 -26.68 -26.87 -24.82
N LEU A 377 -25.43 -26.70 -25.23
CA LEU A 377 -25.03 -25.69 -26.24
C LEU A 377 -25.53 -26.06 -27.65
N ARG A 378 -25.57 -27.35 -28.00
CA ARG A 378 -26.12 -27.81 -29.29
C ARG A 378 -27.61 -27.48 -29.45
N ARG A 379 -28.40 -27.59 -28.37
CA ARG A 379 -29.83 -27.24 -28.35
C ARG A 379 -30.09 -25.72 -28.38
N LEU A 380 -29.21 -24.92 -27.77
CA LEU A 380 -29.32 -23.46 -27.78
C LEU A 380 -28.98 -22.86 -29.14
N LYS A 381 -27.96 -23.38 -29.85
CA LYS A 381 -27.58 -22.91 -31.19
C LYS A 381 -28.72 -23.06 -32.20
N GLN A 382 -29.43 -24.19 -32.17
CA GLN A 382 -30.56 -24.48 -33.06
C GLN A 382 -31.75 -23.54 -32.82
N LYS A 383 -31.97 -23.10 -31.56
CA LYS A 383 -33.06 -22.19 -31.18
C LYS A 383 -32.82 -20.74 -31.62
N TYR A 384 -31.56 -20.31 -31.76
CA TYR A 384 -31.20 -18.95 -32.19
C TYR A 384 -31.12 -18.78 -33.71
N GLU A 385 -30.73 -19.81 -34.47
CA GLU A 385 -30.72 -19.76 -35.95
C GLU A 385 -32.13 -19.60 -36.54
N LEU A 386 -33.15 -20.16 -35.89
CA LEU A 386 -34.57 -20.00 -36.27
C LEU A 386 -35.12 -18.59 -35.99
N ARG A 387 -34.65 -17.92 -34.92
CA ARG A 387 -35.05 -16.54 -34.59
C ARG A 387 -34.32 -15.49 -35.44
N GLY A 388 -33.09 -15.73 -35.86
CA GLY A 388 -32.35 -14.79 -36.71
C GLY A 388 -32.93 -14.63 -38.12
N ARG A 389 -33.52 -15.70 -38.68
CA ARG A 389 -34.12 -15.67 -40.04
C ARG A 389 -35.42 -14.86 -40.12
N THR A 390 -36.16 -14.72 -39.03
CA THR A 390 -37.42 -13.95 -39.00
C THR A 390 -37.19 -12.44 -38.87
N THR A 391 -36.12 -12.01 -38.21
CA THR A 391 -35.79 -10.58 -38.03
C THR A 391 -35.23 -9.95 -39.32
N ILE A 392 -34.42 -10.69 -40.09
CA ILE A 392 -33.81 -10.20 -41.33
C ILE A 392 -34.85 -9.99 -42.46
N ARG A 393 -35.94 -10.79 -42.48
CA ARG A 393 -37.05 -10.59 -43.44
C ARG A 393 -37.89 -9.34 -43.14
N ARG A 394 -37.90 -8.85 -41.89
CA ARG A 394 -38.66 -7.64 -41.49
C ARG A 394 -37.90 -6.35 -41.79
N ALA A 395 -36.56 -6.39 -41.76
CA ALA A 395 -35.70 -5.24 -42.05
C ALA A 395 -35.59 -4.91 -43.55
N LYS A 396 -35.76 -5.89 -44.46
CA LYS A 396 -35.72 -5.66 -45.92
C LYS A 396 -36.98 -4.99 -46.51
N ARG A 397 -38.06 -4.79 -45.73
CA ARG A 397 -39.31 -4.16 -46.19
C ARG A 397 -39.43 -2.66 -45.91
N LYS A 398 -38.53 -2.05 -45.11
CA LYS A 398 -38.56 -0.61 -44.82
C LYS A 398 -37.36 0.07 -45.48
N ASN A 399 -37.63 0.67 -46.63
CA ASN A 399 -36.69 1.41 -47.46
C ASN A 399 -36.41 2.77 -46.80
N HIS A 400 -35.23 2.99 -46.22
CA HIS A 400 -34.69 4.34 -46.00
C HIS A 400 -33.16 4.35 -46.03
N ASN A 401 -32.65 5.30 -46.83
CA ASN A 401 -31.25 5.60 -47.10
C ASN A 401 -30.50 6.03 -45.83
N LEU A 402 -29.38 5.36 -45.54
CA LEU A 402 -28.30 5.87 -44.70
C LEU A 402 -26.98 5.60 -45.41
N THR A 403 -26.22 6.66 -45.61
CA THR A 403 -25.02 6.75 -46.43
C THR A 403 -23.86 5.91 -45.88
N MET A 404 -23.45 4.89 -46.65
CA MET A 404 -22.28 4.06 -46.41
C MET A 404 -20.97 4.81 -46.73
N ARG A 405 -20.28 5.39 -45.75
CA ARG A 405 -18.84 5.73 -45.88
C ARG A 405 -17.99 5.49 -44.62
N HIS A 406 -18.57 5.26 -43.44
CA HIS A 406 -17.81 5.08 -42.19
C HIS A 406 -17.51 3.61 -41.82
N ASP A 407 -18.31 2.64 -42.28
CA ASP A 407 -18.16 1.24 -41.83
C ASP A 407 -17.06 0.44 -42.54
N TRP A 408 -16.57 0.89 -43.69
CA TRP A 408 -15.57 0.14 -44.45
C TRP A 408 -14.15 0.25 -43.88
N LYS A 409 -13.85 1.33 -43.14
CA LYS A 409 -12.55 1.49 -42.43
C LYS A 409 -12.47 0.60 -41.18
N ILE A 410 -13.58 0.42 -40.47
CA ILE A 410 -13.67 -0.44 -39.28
C ILE A 410 -13.50 -1.92 -39.65
N PHE A 411 -14.08 -2.33 -40.79
CA PHE A 411 -13.95 -3.70 -41.29
C PHE A 411 -12.53 -4.05 -41.77
N LYS A 412 -11.78 -3.09 -42.33
CA LYS A 412 -10.37 -3.29 -42.72
C LYS A 412 -9.43 -3.35 -41.51
N LEU A 413 -9.70 -2.61 -40.43
CA LEU A 413 -8.89 -2.70 -39.20
C LEU A 413 -9.07 -4.02 -38.46
N SER A 414 -10.29 -4.58 -38.40
CA SER A 414 -10.52 -5.86 -37.70
C SER A 414 -9.83 -7.04 -38.39
N LYS A 415 -9.72 -7.02 -39.74
CA LYS A 415 -8.94 -8.02 -40.49
C LYS A 415 -7.42 -7.90 -40.26
N LYS A 416 -6.88 -6.70 -40.07
CA LYS A 416 -5.44 -6.51 -39.75
C LYS A 416 -5.09 -6.98 -38.34
N PHE A 417 -5.97 -6.74 -37.36
CA PHE A 417 -5.77 -7.24 -35.99
C PHE A 417 -5.96 -8.76 -35.87
N GLY A 418 -6.90 -9.34 -36.63
CA GLY A 418 -7.09 -10.80 -36.69
C GLY A 418 -5.90 -11.54 -37.30
N ALA A 419 -5.22 -10.96 -38.28
CA ALA A 419 -4.05 -11.57 -38.91
C ALA A 419 -2.80 -11.55 -38.00
N ALA A 420 -2.58 -10.47 -37.24
CA ALA A 420 -1.45 -10.35 -36.32
C ALA A 420 -1.55 -11.28 -35.09
N ALA A 421 -2.78 -11.56 -34.63
CA ALA A 421 -3.02 -12.50 -33.53
C ALA A 421 -2.85 -13.98 -33.94
N MET A 422 -2.90 -14.30 -35.23
CA MET A 422 -2.64 -15.65 -35.74
C MET A 422 -1.14 -15.92 -36.02
N THR A 423 -0.32 -14.89 -36.25
CA THR A 423 1.13 -15.07 -36.47
C THR A 423 1.93 -15.24 -35.18
N ALA A 424 1.42 -14.74 -34.04
CA ALA A 424 2.09 -14.86 -32.74
C ALA A 424 1.92 -16.24 -32.06
N THR A 425 1.13 -17.14 -32.66
CA THR A 425 0.82 -18.47 -32.09
C THR A 425 1.51 -19.62 -32.84
N MET A 426 2.41 -19.33 -33.79
CA MET A 426 3.13 -20.32 -34.60
C MET A 426 4.67 -20.29 -34.45
N THR A 427 5.20 -19.69 -33.37
CA THR A 427 6.64 -19.74 -33.05
C THR A 427 6.87 -20.11 -31.59
N LYS A 428 6.41 -21.30 -31.22
CA LYS A 428 6.95 -22.13 -30.13
C LYS A 428 6.74 -23.60 -30.49
N THR A 429 7.58 -24.08 -31.40
CA THR A 429 8.12 -25.44 -31.34
C THR A 429 9.31 -25.45 -30.42
#